data_AF-A0A8J6UV38-F1
#
_entry.id   AF-A0A8J6UV38-F1
#
_cell.length_a   1.000
_cell.length_b   1.000
_cell.length_c   1.000
_cell.angle_alpha   90.00
_cell.angle_beta   90.00
_cell.angle_gamma   90.00
#
_symmetry.space_group_name_H-M   'P 1'
#
loop_
_entity.id
_entity.type
_entity.pdbx_description
1 polymer ?
#
loop_
_entity_poly.entity_id
_entity_poly.type
_entity_poly.pdbx_seq_one_letter_code
_entity_poly.pdbx_strand_id
1 'polypeptide(L)'
;MKTLQTGPEAIQAAERLDVALHHRLEHVKSQFLLGQYELAAFAAMREVEIRVRELSDSESSLIGVKLMRKSFGEGGKLADPELDPGERVGIMELFAGAIGTFKNPPSHRQVNYADPTEASEVVLLADLLMRLLDRTAARVA
;
A
#
# COMPACT_ATOMS: atom_id res chain seq x y z
N MET A 1 5.40 -0.01 32.62
CA MET A 1 6.57 -0.27 31.77
C MET A 1 6.55 -1.73 31.34
N LYS A 2 5.88 -2.05 30.22
CA LYS A 2 5.84 -3.42 29.63
C LYS A 2 6.77 -3.39 28.42
N THR A 3 8.08 -3.58 28.63
CA THR A 3 9.08 -3.39 27.58
C THR A 3 9.93 -4.63 27.27
N LEU A 4 9.53 -5.83 27.68
CA LEU A 4 10.34 -7.03 27.46
C LEU A 4 9.51 -8.27 27.14
N GLN A 5 8.78 -8.27 26.00
CA GLN A 5 8.31 -9.50 25.34
C GLN A 5 8.23 -9.35 23.81
N THR A 6 9.03 -8.48 23.19
CA THR A 6 9.18 -8.47 21.74
C THR A 6 10.30 -9.46 21.38
N GLY A 7 9.95 -10.56 20.71
CA GLY A 7 10.93 -11.52 20.18
C GLY A 7 11.88 -10.86 19.19
N PRO A 8 13.07 -11.46 18.94
CA PRO A 8 14.05 -10.91 18.00
C PRO A 8 13.47 -10.64 16.60
N GLU A 9 12.48 -11.42 16.17
CA GLU A 9 11.78 -11.28 14.90
C GLU A 9 11.04 -9.94 14.78
N ALA A 10 10.38 -9.51 15.86
CA ALA A 10 9.64 -8.24 15.89
C ALA A 10 10.58 -7.03 15.83
N ILE A 11 11.76 -7.13 16.47
CA ILE A 11 12.78 -6.08 16.40
C ILE A 11 13.33 -5.97 14.98
N GLN A 12 13.72 -7.10 14.39
CA GLN A 12 14.23 -7.14 13.01
C GLN A 12 13.20 -6.67 11.98
N ALA A 13 11.90 -6.95 12.20
CA ALA A 13 10.84 -6.46 11.34
C ALA A 13 10.64 -4.94 11.48
N ALA A 14 10.75 -4.40 12.71
CA ALA A 14 10.68 -2.96 12.93
C ALA A 14 11.90 -2.22 12.36
N GLU A 15 13.10 -2.80 12.43
CA GLU A 15 14.33 -2.25 11.83
C GLU A 15 14.22 -2.10 10.31
N ARG A 16 13.49 -2.99 9.61
CA ARG A 16 13.21 -2.85 8.18
C ARG A 16 12.41 -1.59 7.83
N LEU A 17 11.62 -1.08 8.79
CA LEU A 17 10.87 0.17 8.66
C LEU A 17 11.67 1.39 9.14
N ASP A 18 12.95 1.23 9.50
CA ASP A 18 13.87 2.33 9.79
C ASP A 18 14.50 2.91 8.53
N VAL A 19 13.64 3.14 7.53
CA VAL A 19 13.96 3.81 6.29
C VAL A 19 13.16 5.11 6.19
N ALA A 20 13.53 5.99 5.27
CA ALA A 20 12.75 7.16 4.95
C ALA A 20 11.47 6.76 4.20
N LEU A 21 10.43 6.34 4.93
CA LEU A 21 9.11 6.06 4.39
C LEU A 21 8.52 7.31 3.73
N HIS A 22 7.67 7.09 2.73
CA HIS A 22 6.87 8.11 2.08
C HIS A 22 6.07 8.88 3.14
N HIS A 23 6.05 10.20 3.06
CA HIS A 23 5.51 11.09 4.11
C HIS A 23 4.10 10.71 4.59
N ARG A 24 3.23 10.21 3.70
CA ARG A 24 1.87 9.74 4.07
C ARG A 24 1.84 8.48 4.93
N LEU A 25 2.94 7.72 5.00
CA LEU A 25 3.05 6.46 5.73
C LEU A 25 3.83 6.59 7.04
N GLU A 26 4.36 7.77 7.39
CA GLU A 26 5.17 7.96 8.61
C GLU A 26 4.41 7.52 9.89
N HIS A 27 3.10 7.72 9.92
CA HIS A 27 2.25 7.33 11.04
C HIS A 27 2.16 5.81 11.26
N VAL A 28 2.40 5.00 10.21
CA VAL A 28 2.29 3.53 10.24
C VAL A 28 3.37 2.92 11.15
N LYS A 29 4.56 3.52 11.22
CA LYS A 29 5.67 3.03 12.05
C LYS A 29 5.29 2.94 13.53
N SER A 30 4.51 3.92 14.02
CA SER A 30 4.04 3.92 15.40
C SER A 30 3.11 2.74 15.70
N GLN A 31 2.20 2.41 14.79
CA GLN A 31 1.31 1.25 14.94
C GLN A 31 2.11 -0.06 14.92
N PHE A 32 3.08 -0.16 14.02
CA PHE A 32 3.94 -1.33 13.90
C PHE A 32 4.74 -1.59 15.19
N LEU A 33 5.36 -0.55 15.76
CA LEU A 33 6.12 -0.64 17.01
C LEU A 33 5.28 -1.04 18.23
N LEU A 34 3.96 -0.82 18.17
CA LEU A 34 3.01 -1.28 19.19
C LEU A 34 2.57 -2.74 19.01
N GLY A 35 3.12 -3.46 18.02
CA GLY A 35 2.75 -4.84 17.69
C GLY A 35 1.43 -4.94 16.92
N GLN A 36 0.88 -3.82 16.43
CA GLN A 36 -0.37 -3.79 15.68
C GLN A 36 -0.11 -4.04 14.19
N TYR A 37 0.51 -5.18 13.87
CA TYR A 37 1.04 -5.48 12.53
C TYR A 37 -0.04 -5.46 11.44
N GLU A 38 -1.18 -6.11 11.68
CA GLU A 38 -2.32 -6.10 10.75
C GLU A 38 -2.81 -4.69 10.48
N LEU A 39 -2.96 -3.87 11.53
CA LEU A 39 -3.42 -2.50 11.41
C LEU A 39 -2.43 -1.64 10.64
N ALA A 40 -1.13 -1.81 10.90
CA ALA A 40 -0.07 -1.10 10.21
C ALA A 40 -0.05 -1.43 8.70
N ALA A 41 -0.09 -2.72 8.34
CA ALA A 41 -0.14 -3.17 6.95
C ALA A 41 -1.42 -2.68 6.24
N PHE A 42 -2.57 -2.80 6.91
CA PHE A 42 -3.84 -2.31 6.39
C PHE A 42 -3.84 -0.79 6.20
N ALA A 43 -3.38 -0.02 7.18
CA ALA A 43 -3.32 1.43 7.11
C ALA A 43 -2.44 1.90 5.95
N ALA A 44 -1.27 1.27 5.75
CA ALA A 44 -0.38 1.59 4.66
C ALA A 44 -1.03 1.35 3.29
N MET A 45 -1.65 0.18 3.09
CA MET A 45 -2.29 -0.15 1.81
C MET A 45 -3.60 0.62 1.57
N ARG A 46 -4.34 0.97 2.63
CA ARG A 46 -5.48 1.88 2.54
C ARG A 46 -5.04 3.25 2.03
N GLU A 47 -3.87 3.72 2.42
CA GLU A 47 -3.37 5.02 1.99
C GLU A 47 -2.96 5.04 0.52
N VAL A 48 -2.47 3.92 -0.02
CA VAL A 48 -2.31 3.71 -1.47
C VAL A 48 -3.66 3.84 -2.19
N GLU A 49 -4.72 3.20 -1.68
CA GLU A 49 -6.06 3.28 -2.27
C GLU A 49 -6.61 4.71 -2.26
N ILE A 50 -6.42 5.44 -1.15
CA ILE A 50 -6.82 6.84 -1.03
C ILE A 50 -6.08 7.70 -2.04
N ARG A 51 -4.76 7.56 -2.15
CA ARG A 51 -3.95 8.33 -3.10
C ARG A 51 -4.34 8.06 -4.55
N VAL A 52 -4.60 6.80 -4.92
CA VAL A 52 -5.09 6.47 -6.26
C VAL A 52 -6.40 7.19 -6.56
N ARG A 53 -7.35 7.18 -5.61
CA ARG A 53 -8.65 7.85 -5.78
C ARG A 53 -8.52 9.35 -5.97
N GLU A 54 -7.68 9.99 -5.15
CA GLU A 54 -7.40 11.43 -5.26
C GLU A 54 -6.85 11.79 -6.64
N LEU A 55 -5.86 11.04 -7.12
CA LEU A 55 -5.23 11.32 -8.42
C LEU A 55 -6.15 11.01 -9.60
N SER A 56 -6.98 9.97 -9.48
CA SER A 56 -7.89 9.56 -10.56
C SER A 56 -9.22 10.32 -10.57
N ASP A 57 -9.48 11.17 -9.56
CA ASP A 57 -10.75 11.88 -9.38
C ASP A 57 -11.97 10.95 -9.47
N SER A 58 -11.82 9.76 -8.87
CA SER A 58 -12.85 8.72 -8.91
C SER A 58 -13.87 8.88 -7.78
N GLU A 59 -15.11 8.48 -8.04
CA GLU A 59 -16.17 8.44 -7.03
C GLU A 59 -15.80 7.57 -5.82
N SER A 60 -16.35 7.93 -4.66
CA SER A 60 -16.15 7.18 -3.40
C SER A 60 -16.74 5.77 -3.44
N SER A 61 -17.72 5.53 -4.32
CA SER A 61 -18.33 4.22 -4.58
C SER A 61 -17.34 3.23 -5.22
N LEU A 62 -16.31 3.74 -5.90
CA LEU A 62 -15.31 2.95 -6.59
C LEU A 62 -14.14 2.62 -5.64
N ILE A 63 -14.05 1.34 -5.27
CA ILE A 63 -13.11 0.84 -4.27
C ILE A 63 -12.37 -0.41 -4.73
N GLY A 64 -11.28 -0.72 -4.05
CA GLY A 64 -10.51 -1.95 -4.19
C GLY A 64 -9.97 -2.15 -5.60
N VAL A 65 -10.03 -3.40 -6.06
CA VAL A 65 -9.57 -3.82 -7.40
C VAL A 65 -10.26 -3.02 -8.52
N LYS A 66 -11.55 -2.69 -8.35
CA LYS A 66 -12.31 -1.93 -9.37
C LYS A 66 -11.74 -0.52 -9.56
N LEU A 67 -11.35 0.15 -8.47
CA LEU A 67 -10.70 1.46 -8.53
C LEU A 67 -9.35 1.39 -9.25
N MET A 68 -8.51 0.39 -8.93
CA MET A 68 -7.20 0.24 -9.55
C MET A 68 -7.34 0.02 -11.06
N ARG A 69 -8.19 -0.91 -11.47
CA ARG A 69 -8.42 -1.21 -12.90
C ARG A 69 -9.02 -0.05 -13.66
N LYS A 70 -9.95 0.71 -13.07
CA LYS A 70 -10.51 1.90 -13.72
C LYS A 70 -9.48 3.04 -13.83
N SER A 71 -8.61 3.20 -12.83
CA SER A 71 -7.66 4.31 -12.77
C SER A 71 -6.47 4.10 -13.72
N PHE A 72 -5.95 2.88 -13.80
CA PHE A 72 -4.75 2.54 -14.60
C PHE A 72 -5.05 1.78 -15.90
N GLY A 73 -6.28 1.30 -16.08
CA GLY A 73 -6.68 0.60 -17.30
C GLY A 73 -6.85 1.54 -18.49
N GLU A 74 -7.32 0.99 -19.61
CA GLU A 74 -7.50 1.73 -20.86
C GLU A 74 -8.42 2.96 -20.66
N GLY A 75 -7.93 4.14 -21.06
CA GLY A 75 -8.63 5.42 -20.85
C GLY A 75 -8.69 5.89 -19.39
N GLY A 76 -8.00 5.21 -18.47
CA GLY A 76 -7.90 5.61 -17.07
C GLY A 76 -6.98 6.83 -16.89
N LYS A 77 -7.33 7.72 -15.96
CA LYS A 77 -6.61 8.98 -15.72
C LYS A 77 -5.16 8.79 -15.29
N LEU A 78 -4.83 7.65 -14.70
CA LEU A 78 -3.48 7.33 -14.24
C LEU A 78 -2.69 6.48 -15.24
N ALA A 79 -3.33 6.01 -16.32
CA ALA A 79 -2.63 5.29 -17.37
C ALA A 79 -1.59 6.20 -18.03
N ASP A 80 -0.43 5.63 -18.37
CA ASP A 80 0.60 6.32 -19.14
C ASP A 80 0.46 5.92 -20.61
N PRO A 81 -0.01 6.82 -21.50
CA PRO A 81 -0.25 6.47 -22.89
C PRO A 81 1.05 6.15 -23.66
N GLU A 82 2.20 6.59 -23.17
CA GLU A 82 3.50 6.43 -23.83
C GLU A 82 4.14 5.05 -23.56
N LEU A 83 3.66 4.32 -22.54
CA LEU A 83 4.16 2.98 -22.23
C LEU A 83 3.59 1.92 -23.19
N ASP A 84 4.35 0.84 -23.37
CA ASP A 84 3.87 -0.35 -24.07
C ASP A 84 2.57 -0.87 -23.44
N PRO A 85 1.59 -1.37 -24.22
CA PRO A 85 0.34 -1.89 -23.67
C PRO A 85 0.53 -2.95 -22.57
N GLY A 86 1.56 -3.79 -22.66
CA GLY A 86 1.88 -4.79 -21.65
C GLY A 86 2.36 -4.17 -20.34
N GLU A 87 3.16 -3.10 -20.40
CA GLU A 87 3.62 -2.37 -19.22
C GLU A 87 2.48 -1.65 -18.51
N ARG A 88 1.56 -1.03 -19.26
CA ARG A 88 0.34 -0.42 -18.69
C ARG A 88 -0.49 -1.45 -17.93
N VAL A 89 -0.70 -2.63 -18.52
CA VAL A 89 -1.40 -3.75 -17.88
C VAL A 89 -0.63 -4.21 -16.63
N GLY A 90 0.70 -4.29 -16.71
CA GLY A 90 1.56 -4.66 -15.58
C GLY A 90 1.39 -3.72 -14.38
N ILE A 91 1.40 -2.41 -14.60
CA ILE A 91 1.17 -1.41 -13.54
C ILE A 91 -0.24 -1.57 -12.97
N MET A 92 -1.26 -1.66 -13.84
CA MET A 92 -2.64 -1.83 -13.40
C MET A 92 -2.82 -3.07 -12.52
N GLU A 93 -2.32 -4.23 -12.95
CA GLU A 93 -2.44 -5.48 -12.21
C GLU A 93 -1.54 -5.53 -10.97
N LEU A 94 -0.41 -4.80 -10.94
CA LEU A 94 0.38 -4.62 -9.72
C LEU A 94 -0.44 -3.93 -8.63
N PHE A 95 -1.05 -2.79 -8.94
CA PHE A 95 -1.89 -2.05 -7.97
C PHE A 95 -3.15 -2.84 -7.60
N ALA A 96 -3.83 -3.43 -8.59
CA ALA A 96 -5.01 -4.25 -8.36
C ALA A 96 -4.70 -5.47 -7.49
N GLY A 97 -3.62 -6.18 -7.79
CA GLY A 97 -3.16 -7.35 -7.04
C GLY A 97 -2.75 -6.98 -5.62
N ALA A 98 -1.97 -5.91 -5.43
CA ALA A 98 -1.54 -5.49 -4.10
C ALA A 98 -2.75 -5.13 -3.20
N ILE A 99 -3.71 -4.35 -3.70
CA ILE A 99 -4.93 -4.00 -2.96
C ILE A 99 -5.82 -5.22 -2.73
N GLY A 100 -5.97 -6.07 -3.74
CA GLY A 100 -6.73 -7.32 -3.68
C GLY A 100 -6.20 -8.29 -2.62
N THR A 101 -4.88 -8.37 -2.48
CA THR A 101 -4.20 -9.32 -1.59
C THR A 101 -4.05 -8.78 -0.18
N PHE A 102 -3.58 -7.55 -0.01
CA PHE A 102 -3.14 -7.06 1.30
C PHE A 102 -4.13 -6.11 2.01
N LYS A 103 -5.02 -5.44 1.27
CA LYS A 103 -5.99 -4.49 1.85
C LYS A 103 -7.39 -5.07 1.97
N ASN A 104 -7.87 -5.74 0.93
CA ASN A 104 -9.26 -6.20 0.89
C ASN A 104 -9.56 -7.26 1.96
N PRO A 105 -8.71 -8.28 2.23
CA PRO A 105 -9.00 -9.25 3.27
C PRO A 105 -9.17 -8.65 4.68
N PRO A 106 -8.25 -7.83 5.23
CA PRO A 106 -8.44 -7.21 6.54
C PRO A 106 -9.63 -6.23 6.62
N SER A 107 -10.20 -5.82 5.47
CA SER A 107 -11.44 -5.02 5.44
C SER A 107 -12.70 -5.82 5.79
N HIS A 108 -12.66 -7.14 5.70
CA HIS A 108 -13.85 -8.01 5.82
C HIS A 108 -13.68 -9.13 6.85
N ARG A 109 -12.44 -9.41 7.27
CA ARG A 109 -12.11 -10.45 8.24
C ARG A 109 -10.81 -10.10 8.95
N GLN A 110 -10.57 -10.69 10.11
CA GLN A 110 -9.28 -10.57 10.78
C GLN A 110 -8.19 -11.35 10.02
N VAL A 111 -7.02 -10.76 9.88
CA VAL A 111 -5.82 -11.35 9.27
C VAL A 111 -4.69 -11.38 10.28
N ASN A 112 -4.23 -12.58 10.64
CA ASN A 112 -3.15 -12.73 11.60
C ASN A 112 -1.78 -12.71 10.89
N TYR A 113 -0.95 -11.72 11.21
CA TYR A 113 0.46 -11.69 10.87
C TYR A 113 1.26 -12.41 11.95
N ALA A 114 1.37 -13.74 11.81
CA ALA A 114 2.17 -14.57 12.71
C ALA A 114 3.68 -14.27 12.58
N ASP A 115 4.11 -13.85 11.40
CA ASP A 115 5.45 -13.30 11.13
C ASP A 115 5.36 -11.77 10.98
N PRO A 116 5.93 -10.99 11.93
CA PRO A 116 6.01 -9.54 11.82
C PRO A 116 6.77 -9.07 10.57
N THR A 117 7.68 -9.89 10.05
CA THR A 117 8.46 -9.57 8.85
C THR A 117 7.55 -9.36 7.65
N GLU A 118 6.59 -10.25 7.42
CA GLU A 118 5.63 -10.14 6.32
C GLU A 118 4.85 -8.82 6.41
N ALA A 119 4.41 -8.42 7.60
CA ALA A 119 3.72 -7.14 7.78
C ALA A 119 4.62 -5.94 7.44
N SER A 120 5.91 -6.00 7.79
CA SER A 120 6.87 -4.94 7.44
C SER A 120 7.07 -4.86 5.92
N GLU A 121 7.11 -6.00 5.23
CA GLU A 121 7.24 -6.06 3.78
C GLU A 121 6.01 -5.53 3.05
N VAL A 122 4.80 -5.75 3.59
CA VAL A 122 3.57 -5.13 3.08
C VAL A 122 3.62 -3.60 3.23
N VAL A 123 4.13 -3.08 4.35
CA VAL A 123 4.32 -1.63 4.52
C VAL A 123 5.35 -1.09 3.52
N LEU A 124 6.45 -1.80 3.28
CA LEU A 124 7.47 -1.41 2.29
C LEU A 124 6.95 -1.51 0.85
N LEU A 125 6.07 -2.47 0.55
CA LEU A 125 5.36 -2.52 -0.73
C LEU A 125 4.47 -1.29 -0.89
N ALA A 126 3.70 -0.93 0.13
CA ALA A 126 2.88 0.29 0.11
C ALA A 126 3.76 1.54 -0.11
N ASP A 127 4.92 1.63 0.55
CA ASP A 127 5.90 2.70 0.33
C ASP A 127 6.32 2.82 -1.14
N LEU A 128 6.70 1.69 -1.75
CA LEU A 128 7.09 1.64 -3.17
C LEU A 128 5.93 2.08 -4.08
N LEU A 129 4.71 1.61 -3.81
CA LEU A 129 3.52 2.01 -4.57
C LEU A 129 3.24 3.51 -4.44
N MET A 130 3.42 4.12 -3.27
CA MET A 130 3.29 5.56 -3.09
C MET A 130 4.32 6.35 -3.93
N ARG A 131 5.58 5.90 -3.98
CA ARG A 131 6.60 6.51 -4.85
C ARG A 131 6.28 6.37 -6.35
N LEU A 132 5.63 5.29 -6.75
CA LEU A 132 5.10 5.12 -8.12
C LEU A 132 3.95 6.10 -8.40
N LEU A 133 3.10 6.36 -7.40
CA LEU A 133 2.03 7.34 -7.49
C LEU A 133 2.56 8.77 -7.56
N ASP A 134 3.64 9.11 -6.87
CA ASP A 134 4.27 10.44 -6.98
C ASP A 134 4.81 10.68 -8.40
N ARG A 135 5.45 9.68 -9.00
CA ARG A 135 5.88 9.76 -10.41
C ARG A 135 4.70 9.91 -11.36
N THR A 136 3.63 9.16 -11.11
CA THR A 136 2.37 9.29 -11.86
C THR A 136 1.78 10.68 -11.70
N ALA A 137 1.73 11.21 -10.47
CA ALA A 137 1.19 12.53 -10.15
C ALA A 137 1.96 13.64 -10.88
N ALA A 138 3.29 13.58 -10.88
CA ALA A 138 4.13 14.53 -11.61
C ALA A 138 3.91 14.49 -13.14
N ARG A 139 3.45 13.37 -13.68
CA ARG A 139 3.13 13.20 -15.11
C ARG A 139 1.73 13.71 -15.47
N VAL A 140 0.76 13.55 -14.59
CA VAL A 140 -0.66 13.90 -14.87
C VAL A 140 -1.07 15.28 -14.35
N ALA A 141 -0.19 15.97 -13.63
CA ALA A 141 -0.35 17.36 -13.19
C ALA A 141 -0.10 18.33 -14.35
#